data_AF-A0A023FXJ4-F1
#
_entry.id   AF-A0A023FXJ4-F1
#
_cell.length_a   1.000
_cell.length_b   1.000
_cell.length_c   1.000
_cell.angle_alpha   90.00
_cell.angle_beta   90.00
_cell.angle_gamma   90.00
#
_symmetry.space_group_name_H-M   'P 1'
#
loop_
_entity.id
_entity.type
_entity.pdbx_description
1 polymer ?
#
loop_
_entity_poly.entity_id
_entity_poly.type
_entity_poly.pdbx_seq_one_letter_code
_entity_poly.pdbx_strand_id
1 'polypeptide(L)'
;MQIMRLRIECQQLEKETREREGSRDKCDMRLNTSKLHIPFDERKDDFDAYIRRFESLAKNQKWPEGQWSTALATCLSGEVLRVYGRLPRGDAADYSKVKTALLKRFRFTADGFRNKFNLGRPADGETAAEFSARLSHYFDR
;
A
#
# COMPACT_ATOMS: atom_id res chain seq x y z
N MET A 1 9.53 -41.61 -8.71
CA MET A 1 9.66 -40.92 -10.02
C MET A 1 8.39 -40.13 -10.43
N GLN A 2 7.54 -39.67 -9.50
CA GLN A 2 6.32 -38.88 -9.80
C GLN A 2 6.41 -37.40 -9.33
N ILE A 3 7.20 -37.12 -8.29
CA ILE A 3 7.34 -35.77 -7.72
C ILE A 3 7.99 -34.77 -8.70
N MET A 4 8.93 -35.23 -9.55
CA MET A 4 9.54 -34.35 -10.56
C MET A 4 8.56 -33.98 -11.69
N ARG A 5 7.57 -34.84 -11.99
CA ARG A 5 6.58 -34.58 -13.04
C ARG A 5 5.60 -33.46 -12.64
N LEU A 6 5.10 -33.52 -11.40
CA LEU A 6 4.25 -32.48 -10.81
C LEU A 6 4.93 -31.11 -10.73
N ARG A 7 6.23 -31.07 -10.47
CA ARG A 7 6.99 -29.81 -10.36
C ARG A 7 7.15 -29.11 -11.71
N ILE A 8 7.29 -29.88 -12.79
CA ILE A 8 7.40 -29.38 -14.16
C ILE A 8 6.03 -28.86 -14.63
N GLU A 9 4.95 -29.56 -14.30
CA GLU A 9 3.59 -29.20 -14.68
C GLU A 9 3.10 -27.90 -14.00
N CYS A 10 3.44 -27.69 -12.71
CA CYS A 10 3.17 -26.42 -12.03
C CYS A 10 3.94 -25.24 -12.68
N GLN A 11 5.21 -25.44 -13.06
CA GLN A 11 5.99 -24.39 -13.73
C GLN A 11 5.46 -24.06 -15.13
N GLN A 12 4.85 -25.02 -15.82
CA GLN A 12 4.24 -24.82 -17.13
C GLN A 12 2.94 -24.05 -17.03
N LEU A 13 2.07 -24.36 -16.06
CA LEU A 13 0.85 -23.60 -15.78
C LEU A 13 1.13 -22.15 -15.36
N GLU A 14 2.20 -21.92 -14.59
CA GLU A 14 2.67 -20.57 -14.24
C GLU A 14 3.24 -19.79 -15.43
N LYS A 15 3.80 -20.48 -16.44
CA LYS A 15 4.27 -19.85 -17.69
C LYS A 15 3.12 -19.58 -18.66
N GLU A 16 2.15 -20.47 -18.74
CA GLU A 16 0.99 -20.32 -19.63
C GLU A 16 0.04 -19.21 -19.15
N THR A 17 -0.11 -19.04 -17.84
CA THR A 17 -0.79 -17.86 -17.24
C THR A 17 -0.01 -16.57 -17.47
N ARG A 18 1.32 -16.65 -17.65
CA ARG A 18 2.20 -15.50 -17.93
C ARG A 18 2.21 -15.08 -19.40
N GLU A 19 1.93 -15.99 -20.33
CA GLU A 19 1.97 -15.73 -21.78
C GLU A 19 0.60 -15.34 -22.37
N ARG A 20 -0.52 -15.82 -21.81
CA ARG A 20 -1.88 -15.45 -22.28
C ARG A 20 -2.30 -14.02 -21.93
N GLU A 21 -1.67 -13.40 -20.93
CA GLU A 21 -2.00 -12.05 -20.45
C GLU A 21 -1.17 -10.94 -21.13
N GLY A 22 -0.39 -11.29 -22.17
CA GLY A 22 0.47 -10.35 -22.92
C GLY A 22 -0.25 -9.46 -23.95
N SER A 23 -1.59 -9.37 -23.93
CA SER A 23 -2.32 -8.59 -24.94
C SER A 23 -3.47 -7.79 -24.34
N ARG A 24 -3.37 -6.45 -24.53
CA ARG A 24 -4.31 -5.34 -24.24
C ARG A 24 -4.31 -4.86 -22.78
N ASP A 25 -4.04 -3.59 -22.46
CA ASP A 25 -4.17 -2.36 -23.24
C ASP A 25 -3.03 -1.37 -22.98
N LYS A 26 -2.50 -0.78 -24.06
CA LYS A 26 -1.69 0.44 -24.02
C LYS A 26 -2.63 1.62 -23.74
N CYS A 27 -3.01 1.86 -22.49
CA CYS A 27 -3.49 3.19 -22.10
C CYS A 27 -2.29 4.02 -21.62
N ASP A 28 -1.53 4.51 -22.61
CA ASP A 28 -0.55 5.58 -22.46
C ASP A 28 -1.31 6.90 -22.19
N MET A 29 -1.78 7.08 -20.95
CA MET A 29 -1.82 8.41 -20.36
C MET A 29 -0.71 8.42 -19.34
N ARG A 30 0.38 9.13 -19.67
CA ARG A 30 1.48 9.43 -18.75
C ARG A 30 0.90 10.06 -17.50
N LEU A 31 0.65 9.26 -16.47
CA LEU A 31 0.54 9.78 -15.12
C LEU A 31 1.79 10.59 -14.89
N ASN A 32 1.63 11.89 -14.70
CA ASN A 32 2.77 12.73 -14.37
C ASN A 32 3.10 12.46 -12.90
N THR A 33 3.73 11.30 -12.63
CA THR A 33 4.18 10.86 -11.31
C THR A 33 5.16 11.84 -10.70
N SER A 34 5.77 12.73 -11.50
CA SER A 34 6.52 13.90 -11.03
C SER A 34 5.69 14.85 -10.15
N LYS A 35 4.34 14.80 -10.22
CA LYS A 35 3.44 15.51 -9.30
C LYS A 35 3.18 14.75 -7.99
N LEU A 36 3.45 13.44 -7.92
CA LEU A 36 3.56 12.73 -6.63
C LEU A 36 4.96 12.95 -6.09
N HIS A 37 5.24 14.16 -5.62
CA HIS A 37 6.55 14.52 -5.08
C HIS A 37 6.81 13.92 -3.68
N ILE A 38 5.86 13.15 -3.10
CA ILE A 38 5.91 12.80 -1.68
C ILE A 38 5.88 11.29 -1.53
N PRO A 39 7.05 10.65 -1.44
CA PRO A 39 7.15 9.24 -1.10
C PRO A 39 6.61 9.02 0.32
N PHE A 40 6.00 7.86 0.53
CA PHE A 40 5.57 7.44 1.85
C PHE A 40 6.79 7.05 2.71
N ASP A 41 6.90 7.64 3.90
CA ASP A 41 7.87 7.27 4.93
C ASP A 41 7.17 6.52 6.09
N GLU A 42 7.39 5.21 6.18
CA GLU A 42 6.81 4.35 7.22
C GLU A 42 7.14 4.79 8.66
N ARG A 43 8.24 5.53 8.85
CA ARG A 43 8.68 5.98 10.19
C ARG A 43 8.00 7.24 10.66
N LYS A 44 7.50 8.06 9.72
CA LYS A 44 6.99 9.42 10.00
C LYS A 44 5.53 9.58 9.60
N ASP A 45 5.13 8.94 8.52
CA ASP A 45 3.81 9.11 7.94
C ASP A 45 2.82 8.09 8.49
N ASP A 46 1.63 8.59 8.79
CA ASP A 46 0.48 7.73 9.02
C ASP A 46 -0.09 7.29 7.67
N PHE A 47 -0.14 5.97 7.44
CA PHE A 47 -0.54 5.43 6.15
C PHE A 47 -2.00 5.73 5.78
N ASP A 48 -2.92 5.76 6.75
CA ASP A 48 -4.31 6.11 6.46
C ASP A 48 -4.44 7.59 6.06
N ALA A 49 -3.75 8.48 6.77
CA ALA A 49 -3.67 9.89 6.39
C ALA A 49 -3.01 10.09 5.02
N TYR A 50 -1.98 9.31 4.72
CA TYR A 50 -1.32 9.30 3.42
C TYR A 50 -2.27 8.86 2.30
N ILE A 51 -3.04 7.79 2.51
CA ILE A 51 -4.04 7.31 1.56
C ILE A 51 -5.13 8.34 1.31
N ARG A 52 -5.67 8.99 2.36
CA ARG A 52 -6.66 10.08 2.18
C ARG A 52 -6.10 11.23 1.35
N ARG A 53 -4.84 11.61 1.61
CA ARG A 53 -4.15 12.64 0.82
C ARG A 53 -3.99 12.21 -0.64
N PHE A 54 -3.56 10.97 -0.88
CA PHE A 54 -3.42 10.40 -2.21
C PHE A 54 -4.76 10.42 -2.96
N GLU A 55 -5.85 9.97 -2.34
CA GLU A 55 -7.19 9.97 -2.95
C GLU A 55 -7.67 11.38 -3.28
N SER A 56 -7.44 12.35 -2.37
CA SER A 56 -7.76 13.76 -2.62
C SER A 56 -6.99 14.29 -3.83
N LEU A 57 -5.68 14.01 -3.92
CA LEU A 57 -4.86 14.40 -5.07
C LEU A 57 -5.32 13.74 -6.37
N ALA A 58 -5.60 12.44 -6.34
CA ALA A 58 -6.05 11.68 -7.50
C ALA A 58 -7.40 12.19 -8.02
N LYS A 59 -8.34 12.49 -7.11
CA LYS A 59 -9.64 13.09 -7.44
C LYS A 59 -9.50 14.50 -8.02
N ASN A 60 -8.71 15.36 -7.37
CA ASN A 60 -8.48 16.73 -7.82
C ASN A 60 -7.80 16.78 -9.20
N GLN A 61 -6.91 15.84 -9.47
CA GLN A 61 -6.23 15.71 -10.76
C GLN A 61 -6.99 14.84 -11.77
N LYS A 62 -8.17 14.32 -11.41
CA LYS A 62 -9.03 13.49 -12.26
C LYS A 62 -8.30 12.27 -12.85
N TRP A 63 -7.49 11.59 -12.04
CA TRP A 63 -6.79 10.39 -12.49
C TRP A 63 -7.76 9.22 -12.72
N PRO A 64 -7.56 8.40 -13.76
CA PRO A 64 -8.37 7.20 -13.97
C PRO A 64 -8.19 6.22 -12.81
N GLU A 65 -9.28 5.71 -12.23
CA GLU A 65 -9.24 4.80 -11.07
C GLU A 65 -8.43 3.53 -11.35
N GLY A 66 -8.48 3.02 -12.58
CA GLY A 66 -7.68 1.84 -13.00
C GLY A 66 -6.16 2.05 -12.94
N GLN A 67 -5.69 3.29 -12.77
CA GLN A 67 -4.27 3.60 -12.63
C GLN A 67 -3.87 3.97 -11.20
N TRP A 68 -4.83 4.09 -10.26
CA TRP A 68 -4.53 4.49 -8.89
C TRP A 68 -3.65 3.48 -8.17
N SER A 69 -3.83 2.19 -8.44
CA SER A 69 -2.99 1.15 -7.84
C SER A 69 -1.53 1.28 -8.27
N THR A 70 -1.29 1.41 -9.57
CA THR A 70 0.06 1.60 -10.13
C THR A 70 0.67 2.90 -9.64
N ALA A 71 -0.09 4.00 -9.59
CA ALA A 71 0.37 5.27 -9.06
C ALA A 71 0.76 5.16 -7.58
N LEU A 72 -0.08 4.52 -6.76
CA LEU A 72 0.22 4.29 -5.35
C LEU A 72 1.53 3.51 -5.20
N ALA A 73 1.72 2.43 -5.95
CA ALA A 73 2.92 1.61 -5.90
C ALA A 73 4.22 2.40 -6.14
N THR A 74 4.19 3.45 -6.97
CA THR A 74 5.38 4.31 -7.21
C THR A 74 5.80 5.14 -6.00
N CYS A 75 4.89 5.35 -5.04
CA CYS A 75 5.16 6.17 -3.86
C CYS A 75 5.31 5.36 -2.58
N LEU A 76 5.03 4.06 -2.63
CA LEU A 76 5.29 3.14 -1.54
C LEU A 76 6.78 2.85 -1.44
N SER A 77 7.26 2.69 -0.21
CA SER A 77 8.62 2.29 0.08
C SER A 77 8.63 1.25 1.22
N GLY A 78 9.80 0.67 1.51
CA GLY A 78 9.99 -0.17 2.70
C GLY A 78 9.11 -1.42 2.75
N GLU A 79 8.53 -1.70 3.92
CA GLU A 79 7.67 -2.88 4.11
C GLU A 79 6.38 -2.75 3.30
N VAL A 80 5.84 -1.53 3.10
CA VAL A 80 4.57 -1.34 2.39
C VAL A 80 4.64 -1.81 0.94
N LEU A 81 5.75 -1.48 0.27
CA LEU A 81 6.02 -1.96 -1.06
C LEU A 81 6.20 -3.49 -1.10
N ARG A 82 6.82 -4.09 -0.07
CA ARG A 82 6.95 -5.57 0.03
C ARG A 82 5.60 -6.26 0.18
N VAL A 83 4.65 -5.66 0.89
CA VAL A 83 3.29 -6.19 1.02
C VAL A 83 2.55 -6.07 -0.32
N TYR A 84 2.66 -4.92 -0.98
CA TYR A 84 2.10 -4.73 -2.33
C TYR A 84 2.62 -5.79 -3.32
N GLY A 85 3.93 -6.05 -3.33
CA GLY A 85 4.54 -7.06 -4.20
C GLY A 85 4.16 -8.51 -3.91
N ARG A 86 3.55 -8.80 -2.76
CA ARG A 86 3.02 -10.14 -2.40
C ARG A 86 1.57 -10.35 -2.84
N LEU A 87 0.87 -9.29 -3.27
CA LEU A 87 -0.51 -9.41 -3.73
C LEU A 87 -0.57 -10.14 -5.08
N PRO A 88 -1.58 -10.99 -5.30
CA PRO A 88 -1.87 -11.54 -6.62
C PRO A 88 -2.05 -10.42 -7.66
N ARG A 89 -1.66 -10.65 -8.92
CA ARG A 89 -1.73 -9.62 -9.98
C ARG A 89 -3.12 -8.99 -10.13
N GLY A 90 -4.17 -9.80 -10.06
CA GLY A 90 -5.55 -9.33 -10.13
C GLY A 90 -5.97 -8.46 -8.94
N ASP A 91 -5.39 -8.71 -7.75
CA ASP A 91 -5.63 -7.88 -6.57
C ASP A 91 -4.76 -6.63 -6.58
N ALA A 92 -3.54 -6.72 -7.10
CA ALA A 92 -2.63 -5.59 -7.26
C ALA A 92 -3.09 -4.60 -8.35
N ALA A 93 -3.95 -5.01 -9.29
CA ALA A 93 -4.56 -4.10 -10.26
C ALA A 93 -5.74 -3.31 -9.69
N ASP A 94 -6.36 -3.80 -8.61
CA ASP A 94 -7.53 -3.20 -7.97
C ASP A 94 -7.10 -2.36 -6.77
N TYR A 95 -7.25 -1.04 -6.90
CA TYR A 95 -6.90 -0.10 -5.84
C TYR A 95 -7.62 -0.38 -4.51
N SER A 96 -8.89 -0.78 -4.56
CA SER A 96 -9.69 -1.04 -3.36
C SER A 96 -9.10 -2.21 -2.57
N LYS A 97 -8.76 -3.29 -3.27
CA LYS A 97 -8.12 -4.47 -2.66
C LYS A 97 -6.73 -4.16 -2.12
N VAL A 98 -5.93 -3.40 -2.87
CA VAL A 98 -4.61 -2.94 -2.42
C VAL A 98 -4.74 -2.13 -1.14
N LYS A 99 -5.62 -1.13 -1.12
CA LYS A 99 -5.88 -0.29 0.06
C LYS A 99 -6.25 -1.14 1.29
N THR A 100 -7.20 -2.06 1.15
CA THR A 100 -7.64 -2.93 2.25
C THR A 100 -6.50 -3.84 2.74
N ALA A 101 -5.74 -4.45 1.82
CA ALA A 101 -4.66 -5.35 2.17
C ALA A 101 -3.53 -4.62 2.92
N LEU A 102 -3.15 -3.42 2.46
CA LEU A 102 -2.12 -2.61 3.10
C LEU A 102 -2.60 -2.13 4.49
N LEU A 103 -3.79 -1.54 4.61
CA LEU A 103 -4.32 -1.10 5.91
C LEU A 103 -4.39 -2.25 6.94
N LYS A 104 -4.84 -3.43 6.51
CA LYS A 104 -4.90 -4.63 7.35
C LYS A 104 -3.51 -5.09 7.79
N ARG A 105 -2.54 -5.13 6.87
CA ARG A 105 -1.20 -5.67 7.14
C ARG A 105 -0.37 -4.78 8.06
N PHE A 106 -0.48 -3.47 7.94
CA PHE A 106 0.24 -2.52 8.79
C PHE A 106 -0.45 -2.25 10.13
N ARG A 107 -1.52 -3.00 10.46
CA ARG A 107 -2.31 -2.83 11.68
C ARG A 107 -2.76 -1.38 11.87
N PHE A 108 -3.02 -0.64 10.79
CA PHE A 108 -3.76 0.63 10.85
C PHE A 108 -5.26 0.34 11.01
N THR A 109 -5.55 -0.52 11.97
CA THR A 109 -6.84 -0.95 12.47
C THR A 109 -6.86 -0.57 13.94
N ALA A 110 -8.04 -0.48 14.57
CA ALA A 110 -8.16 -0.13 15.99
C ALA A 110 -7.17 -0.86 16.94
N ASP A 111 -6.79 -2.10 16.61
CA ASP A 111 -5.81 -2.92 17.36
C ASP A 111 -4.38 -2.35 17.34
N GLY A 112 -3.90 -1.84 16.21
CA GLY A 112 -2.55 -1.28 16.13
C GLY A 112 -2.46 0.12 16.74
N PHE A 113 -3.52 0.92 16.65
CA PHE A 113 -3.60 2.18 17.39
C PHE A 113 -3.64 1.95 18.90
N ARG A 114 -4.39 0.94 19.38
CA ARG A 114 -4.34 0.49 20.78
C ARG A 114 -2.91 0.10 21.21
N ASN A 115 -2.20 -0.66 20.39
CA ASN A 115 -0.83 -1.05 20.70
C ASN A 115 0.13 0.16 20.75
N LYS A 116 0.01 1.11 19.82
CA LYS A 116 0.81 2.36 19.83
C LYS A 116 0.52 3.23 21.07
N PHE A 117 -0.74 3.29 21.50
CA PHE A 117 -1.12 3.96 22.73
C PHE A 117 -0.50 3.27 23.96
N ASN A 118 -0.68 1.95 24.07
CA ASN A 118 -0.22 1.18 25.23
C ASN A 118 1.31 1.13 25.37
N LEU A 119 2.02 1.04 24.25
CA LEU A 119 3.48 0.98 24.21
C LEU A 119 4.12 2.37 24.08
N GLY A 120 3.31 3.42 23.93
CA GLY A 120 3.76 4.78 23.76
C GLY A 120 4.62 5.24 24.94
N ARG A 121 5.76 5.84 24.61
CA ARG A 121 6.61 6.58 25.54
C ARG A 121 6.83 7.99 25.01
N PRO A 122 7.03 8.99 25.89
CA PRO A 122 7.47 10.31 25.47
C PRO A 122 8.79 10.20 24.70
N ALA A 123 8.93 10.95 23.62
CA ALA A 123 10.21 11.08 22.92
C ALA A 123 11.15 12.00 23.71
N ASP A 124 12.46 11.90 23.46
CA ASP A 124 13.46 12.77 24.09
C ASP A 124 13.19 14.23 23.71
N GLY A 125 12.85 15.05 24.71
CA GLY A 125 12.50 16.47 24.53
C GLY A 125 11.02 16.74 24.21
N GLU A 126 10.16 15.71 24.14
CA GLU A 126 8.72 15.89 23.99
C GLU A 126 8.08 16.39 25.30
N THR A 127 7.32 17.47 25.22
CA THR A 127 6.59 17.98 26.38
C THR A 127 5.40 17.09 26.72
N ALA A 128 4.92 17.15 27.96
CA ALA A 128 3.73 16.39 28.38
C ALA A 128 2.48 16.74 27.55
N ALA A 129 2.37 17.99 27.07
CA ALA A 129 1.28 18.44 26.22
C ALA A 129 1.35 17.80 24.82
N GLU A 130 2.54 17.76 24.20
CA GLU A 130 2.76 17.11 22.91
C GLU A 130 2.52 15.60 22.98
N PHE A 131 3.01 14.96 24.05
CA PHE A 131 2.80 13.53 24.28
C PHE A 131 1.31 13.20 24.42
N SER A 132 0.57 13.98 25.22
CA SER A 132 -0.87 13.76 25.39
C SER A 132 -1.67 14.04 24.11
N ALA A 133 -1.35 15.09 23.36
CA ALA A 133 -1.97 15.36 22.06
C ALA A 133 -1.75 14.20 21.07
N ARG A 134 -0.54 13.63 21.03
CA ARG A 134 -0.21 12.47 20.20
C ARG A 134 -1.00 11.22 20.60
N LEU A 135 -1.13 10.96 21.89
CA LEU A 135 -1.92 9.84 22.39
C LEU A 135 -3.42 9.99 22.08
N SER A 136 -3.97 11.19 22.24
CA SER A 136 -5.37 11.50 21.91
C SER A 136 -5.68 11.23 20.43
N HIS A 137 -4.73 11.56 19.54
CA HIS A 137 -4.89 11.31 18.10
C HIS A 137 -5.04 9.83 17.73
N TYR A 138 -4.62 8.90 18.59
CA TYR A 138 -4.85 7.47 18.35
C TYR A 138 -6.30 7.04 18.59
N PHE A 139 -7.12 7.84 19.29
CA PHE A 139 -8.53 7.55 19.56
C PHE A 139 -9.50 8.15 18.55
N ASP A 140 -9.12 9.23 17.88
CA ASP A 140 -9.95 9.90 16.86
C ASP A 140 -9.90 9.20 15.47
N ARG A 141 -9.30 8.00 15.40
CA ARG A 141 -8.97 7.28 14.15
C ARG A 141 -9.58 5.89 14.06
#